data_AF-A0A3B8UN45-F1
#
_entry.id   AF-A0A3B8UN45-F1
#
_cell.length_a   1.000
_cell.length_b   1.000
_cell.length_c   1.000
_cell.angle_alpha   90.00
_cell.angle_beta   90.00
_cell.angle_gamma   90.00
#
_symmetry.space_group_name_H-M   'P 1'
#
loop_
_entity.id
_entity.type
_entity.pdbx_description
1 polymer ?
#
loop_
_entity_poly.entity_id
_entity_poly.type
_entity_poly.pdbx_seq_one_letter_code
_entity_poly.pdbx_strand_id
1 'polypeptide(L)'
;ERLRATRLAGLANEQTQPAAIAGRALPPLIYGENHPYGRSFSGTGDEAVIRSLTRDDLVAEHARWIRPDNAKLFVVSDLPLAELKPQLEAAFGNWRAPSTAKGTKAFDAALPQTSARIVLIDRPQSPQSLIYGGQVLPVSGTDDLLTLTTANTVLGADFLSRINADLRETKGWSYGVRGNVSTLQHRSPYIVNAPVQANRTGESIAALIGQYERFLTADGVTAAERERTVLGDTRGLSGSYETSFQVLGALRSNALYGRPDNYQETLAGRINALTAEQMDAAARAAIKPDSFVWVVVGDASVVKPQLDALGLPVEVRAAEAPKPAQ
;
A
#
# COMPACT_ATOMS: atom_id res chain seq x y z
N GLU A 1 -25.32 17.73 -3.65
CA GLU A 1 -24.69 19.00 -3.21
C GLU A 1 -23.84 18.88 -1.94
N ARG A 2 -24.40 18.75 -0.72
CA ARG A 2 -23.60 18.73 0.53
C ARG A 2 -22.41 17.76 0.53
N LEU A 3 -22.65 16.49 0.18
CA LEU A 3 -21.58 15.47 0.13
C LEU A 3 -20.52 15.77 -0.92
N ARG A 4 -20.90 16.41 -2.04
CA ARG A 4 -19.96 16.85 -3.08
C ARG A 4 -19.04 17.93 -2.53
N ALA A 5 -19.59 18.93 -1.86
CA ALA A 5 -18.80 19.98 -1.21
C ALA A 5 -17.83 19.40 -0.16
N THR A 6 -18.28 18.46 0.67
CA THR A 6 -17.39 17.75 1.63
C THR A 6 -16.28 16.99 0.91
N ARG A 7 -16.57 16.32 -0.21
CA ARG A 7 -15.56 15.59 -0.98
C ARG A 7 -14.53 16.52 -1.61
N LEU A 8 -14.96 17.63 -2.18
CA LEU A 8 -14.08 18.66 -2.77
C LEU A 8 -13.19 19.32 -1.69
N ALA A 9 -13.76 19.64 -0.52
CA ALA A 9 -12.98 20.16 0.60
C ALA A 9 -11.94 19.14 1.10
N GLY A 10 -12.30 17.85 1.14
CA GLY A 10 -11.38 16.77 1.45
C GLY A 10 -10.23 16.66 0.45
N LEU A 11 -10.53 16.78 -0.85
CA LEU A 11 -9.52 16.78 -1.92
C LEU A 11 -8.59 17.99 -1.84
N ALA A 12 -9.14 19.18 -1.59
CA ALA A 12 -8.34 20.40 -1.42
C ALA A 12 -7.40 20.27 -0.21
N ASN A 13 -7.88 19.72 0.91
CA ASN A 13 -7.04 19.44 2.08
C ASN A 13 -5.94 18.40 1.77
N GLU A 14 -6.27 17.35 1.01
CA GLU A 14 -5.32 16.33 0.57
C GLU A 14 -4.14 16.92 -0.20
N GLN A 15 -4.40 17.88 -1.10
CA GLN A 15 -3.37 18.57 -1.89
C GLN A 15 -2.42 19.44 -1.05
N THR A 16 -2.69 19.65 0.24
CA THR A 16 -1.78 20.37 1.15
C THR A 16 -0.84 19.45 1.92
N GLN A 17 -1.18 18.16 2.01
CA GLN A 17 -0.53 17.16 2.85
C GLN A 17 0.53 16.39 2.06
N PRO A 18 1.83 16.45 2.43
CA PRO A 18 2.90 15.80 1.67
C PRO A 18 2.66 14.31 1.39
N ALA A 19 2.17 13.56 2.38
CA ALA A 19 1.86 12.14 2.25
C ALA A 19 0.80 11.85 1.19
N ALA A 20 -0.21 12.71 1.11
CA ALA A 20 -1.29 12.48 0.17
C ALA A 20 -0.92 12.96 -1.24
N ILE A 21 -0.19 14.08 -1.38
CA ILE A 21 0.43 14.48 -2.65
C ILE A 21 1.28 13.33 -3.22
N ALA A 22 2.13 12.72 -2.39
CA ALA A 22 2.95 11.59 -2.82
C ALA A 22 2.13 10.34 -3.17
N GLY A 23 1.10 10.02 -2.36
CA GLY A 23 0.18 8.91 -2.59
C GLY A 23 -0.73 9.07 -3.83
N ARG A 24 -0.88 10.30 -4.35
CA ARG A 24 -1.49 10.57 -5.65
C ARG A 24 -0.52 10.42 -6.81
N ALA A 25 0.73 10.86 -6.61
CA ALA A 25 1.73 10.90 -7.66
C ALA A 25 2.34 9.53 -7.98
N LEU A 26 2.63 8.71 -6.96
CA LEU A 26 3.35 7.44 -7.14
C LEU A 26 2.56 6.38 -7.94
N PRO A 27 1.27 6.11 -7.68
CA PRO A 27 0.54 5.04 -8.36
C PRO A 27 0.57 5.09 -9.90
N PRO A 28 0.27 6.22 -10.57
CA PRO A 28 0.31 6.27 -12.03
C PRO A 28 1.75 6.12 -12.57
N LEU A 29 2.78 6.47 -11.80
CA LEU A 29 4.18 6.30 -12.21
C LEU A 29 4.63 4.84 -12.22
N ILE A 30 4.07 4.00 -11.34
CA ILE A 30 4.47 2.59 -11.21
C ILE A 30 3.49 1.61 -11.87
N TYR A 31 2.20 1.96 -11.97
CA TYR A 31 1.17 1.13 -12.60
C TYR A 31 0.79 1.61 -14.01
N GLY A 32 1.07 2.87 -14.36
CA GLY A 32 0.57 3.51 -15.57
C GLY A 32 -0.85 4.07 -15.40
N GLU A 33 -1.20 5.10 -16.18
CA GLU A 33 -2.47 5.83 -16.04
C GLU A 33 -3.72 5.00 -16.38
N ASN A 34 -3.55 3.99 -17.22
CA ASN A 34 -4.64 3.12 -17.71
C ASN A 34 -4.92 1.94 -16.78
N HIS A 35 -4.00 1.59 -15.88
CA HIS A 35 -4.18 0.46 -14.98
C HIS A 35 -5.03 0.87 -13.77
N PRO A 36 -5.99 0.05 -13.29
CA PRO A 36 -6.86 0.44 -12.17
C PRO A 36 -6.12 0.80 -10.88
N TYR A 37 -4.98 0.14 -10.60
CA TYR A 37 -4.11 0.50 -9.46
C TYR A 37 -3.23 1.73 -9.70
N GLY A 38 -3.23 2.31 -10.91
CA GLY A 38 -2.59 3.59 -11.21
C GLY A 38 -3.40 4.81 -10.78
N ARG A 39 -4.62 4.61 -10.24
CA ARG A 39 -5.39 5.67 -9.60
C ARG A 39 -4.80 5.99 -8.22
N SER A 40 -5.02 7.23 -7.75
CA SER A 40 -4.57 7.66 -6.41
C SER A 40 -4.95 6.65 -5.32
N PHE A 41 -4.01 6.32 -4.45
CA PHE A 41 -4.25 5.45 -3.30
C PHE A 41 -5.22 6.07 -2.27
N SER A 42 -5.39 7.39 -2.26
CA SER A 42 -6.37 8.04 -1.39
C SER A 42 -7.82 7.75 -1.79
N GLY A 43 -8.04 7.34 -3.04
CA GLY A 43 -9.37 7.07 -3.59
C GLY A 43 -10.28 8.30 -3.63
N THR A 44 -9.78 9.52 -3.36
CA THR A 44 -10.61 10.73 -3.29
C THR A 44 -11.18 11.14 -4.63
N GLY A 45 -10.51 10.76 -5.72
CA GLY A 45 -10.95 10.97 -7.10
C GLY A 45 -10.31 12.19 -7.74
N ASP A 46 -10.90 12.61 -8.84
CA ASP A 46 -10.52 13.79 -9.62
C ASP A 46 -11.54 14.91 -9.40
N GLU A 47 -11.08 16.16 -9.31
CA GLU A 47 -11.94 17.31 -9.00
C GLU A 47 -13.00 17.53 -10.08
N ALA A 48 -12.63 17.47 -11.36
CA ALA A 48 -13.55 17.70 -12.48
C ALA A 48 -14.60 16.58 -12.55
N VAL A 49 -14.19 15.34 -12.25
CA VAL A 49 -15.13 14.22 -12.13
C VAL A 49 -16.10 14.46 -10.98
N ILE A 50 -15.62 14.81 -9.78
CA ILE A 50 -16.49 15.06 -8.62
C ILE A 50 -17.50 16.18 -8.89
N ARG A 51 -17.08 17.25 -9.58
CA ARG A 51 -17.95 18.38 -9.96
C ARG A 51 -19.04 17.98 -10.96
N SER A 52 -18.71 17.11 -11.92
CA SER A 52 -19.64 16.67 -12.96
C SER A 52 -20.56 15.52 -12.55
N LEU A 53 -20.23 14.76 -11.49
CA LEU A 53 -21.05 13.65 -11.01
C LEU A 53 -22.50 14.05 -10.77
N THR A 54 -23.42 13.32 -11.38
CA THR A 54 -24.87 13.48 -11.19
C THR A 54 -25.43 12.43 -10.24
N ARG A 55 -26.69 12.60 -9.81
CA ARG A 55 -27.40 11.56 -9.06
C ARG A 55 -27.53 10.28 -9.90
N ASP A 56 -27.78 10.42 -11.18
CA ASP A 56 -28.05 9.29 -12.06
C ASP A 56 -26.79 8.44 -12.27
N ASP A 57 -25.60 9.06 -12.30
CA ASP A 57 -24.32 8.33 -12.28
C ASP A 57 -24.18 7.46 -11.04
N LEU A 58 -24.52 7.99 -9.86
CA LEU A 58 -24.45 7.24 -8.60
C LEU A 58 -25.46 6.09 -8.55
N VAL A 59 -26.67 6.31 -9.05
CA VAL A 59 -27.71 5.27 -9.13
C VAL A 59 -27.29 4.18 -10.11
N ALA A 60 -26.74 4.55 -11.27
CA ALA A 60 -26.24 3.61 -12.26
C ALA A 60 -25.08 2.78 -11.71
N GLU A 61 -24.12 3.41 -11.04
CA GLU A 61 -22.98 2.71 -10.43
C GLU A 61 -23.43 1.78 -9.29
N HIS A 62 -24.38 2.21 -8.45
CA HIS A 62 -24.99 1.37 -7.43
C HIS A 62 -25.67 0.15 -8.05
N ALA A 63 -26.53 0.33 -9.06
CA ALA A 63 -27.23 -0.77 -9.73
C ALA A 63 -26.27 -1.74 -10.44
N ARG A 64 -25.14 -1.25 -10.94
CA ARG A 64 -24.11 -2.05 -11.62
C ARG A 64 -23.34 -2.97 -10.67
N TRP A 65 -23.01 -2.47 -9.47
CA TRP A 65 -22.06 -3.15 -8.57
C TRP A 65 -22.65 -3.67 -7.27
N ILE A 66 -23.68 -3.01 -6.72
CA ILE A 66 -24.35 -3.41 -5.48
C ILE A 66 -25.56 -4.26 -5.85
N ARG A 67 -25.32 -5.57 -6.02
CA ARG A 67 -26.29 -6.57 -6.48
C ARG A 67 -26.05 -7.93 -5.82
N PRO A 68 -27.08 -8.77 -5.62
CA PRO A 68 -26.98 -9.99 -4.81
C PRO A 68 -26.07 -11.06 -5.45
N ASP A 69 -26.01 -11.13 -6.78
CA ASP A 69 -25.11 -12.01 -7.56
C ASP A 69 -23.67 -11.46 -7.69
N ASN A 70 -23.38 -10.35 -7.02
CA ASN A 70 -22.05 -9.80 -6.82
C ASN A 70 -21.69 -9.65 -5.32
N ALA A 71 -22.61 -9.96 -4.41
CA ALA A 71 -22.42 -9.80 -2.98
C ALA A 71 -21.93 -11.10 -2.32
N LYS A 72 -21.18 -10.95 -1.23
CA LYS A 72 -20.86 -12.03 -0.28
C LYS A 72 -21.09 -11.50 1.13
N LEU A 73 -21.82 -12.24 1.95
CA LEU A 73 -22.03 -11.91 3.36
C LEU A 73 -21.04 -12.71 4.20
N PHE A 74 -20.30 -12.02 5.04
CA PHE A 74 -19.43 -12.60 6.05
C PHE A 74 -20.02 -12.23 7.40
N VAL A 75 -20.16 -13.21 8.30
CA VAL A 75 -20.76 -13.00 9.62
C VAL A 75 -19.93 -13.70 10.67
N VAL A 76 -19.66 -12.97 11.76
CA VAL A 76 -19.16 -13.52 13.03
C VAL A 76 -20.22 -13.20 14.06
N SER A 77 -20.77 -14.23 14.70
CA SER A 77 -21.90 -14.11 15.63
C SER A 77 -21.76 -15.13 16.75
N ASP A 78 -22.34 -14.79 17.90
CA ASP A 78 -22.61 -15.65 19.04
C ASP A 78 -23.85 -16.54 18.84
N LEU A 79 -24.71 -16.23 17.85
CA LEU A 79 -25.87 -17.03 17.50
C LEU A 79 -25.49 -18.22 16.60
N PRO A 80 -26.15 -19.38 16.77
CA PRO A 80 -25.95 -20.50 15.86
C PRO A 80 -26.49 -20.18 14.46
N LEU A 81 -25.90 -20.82 13.44
CA LEU A 81 -26.29 -20.63 12.04
C LEU A 81 -27.79 -20.87 11.79
N ALA A 82 -28.41 -21.79 12.54
CA ALA A 82 -29.82 -22.11 12.44
C ALA A 82 -30.75 -20.94 12.83
N GLU A 83 -30.30 -20.04 13.71
CA GLU A 83 -31.03 -18.84 14.12
C GLU A 83 -30.69 -17.62 13.26
N LEU A 84 -29.43 -17.53 12.82
CA LEU A 84 -28.95 -16.43 12.01
C LEU A 84 -29.49 -16.50 10.57
N LYS A 85 -29.47 -17.69 9.95
CA LYS A 85 -29.84 -17.85 8.55
C LYS A 85 -31.28 -17.35 8.27
N PRO A 86 -32.32 -17.71 9.05
CA PRO A 86 -33.66 -17.17 8.83
C PRO A 86 -33.74 -15.64 8.86
N GLN A 87 -32.95 -14.97 9.71
CA GLN A 87 -32.91 -13.51 9.78
C GLN A 87 -32.27 -12.89 8.53
N LEU A 88 -31.19 -13.49 8.05
CA LEU A 88 -30.54 -13.08 6.80
C LEU A 88 -31.46 -13.29 5.59
N GLU A 89 -32.17 -14.42 5.53
CA GLU A 89 -33.15 -14.71 4.48
C GLU A 89 -34.34 -13.73 4.54
N ALA A 90 -34.81 -13.37 5.73
CA ALA A 90 -35.85 -12.36 5.89
C ALA A 90 -35.40 -10.97 5.40
N ALA A 91 -34.15 -10.58 5.68
CA ALA A 91 -33.59 -9.29 5.30
C ALA A 91 -33.21 -9.20 3.81
N PHE A 92 -32.60 -10.25 3.26
CA PHE A 92 -31.96 -10.24 1.93
C PHE A 92 -32.54 -11.24 0.94
N GLY A 93 -33.37 -12.19 1.35
CA GLY A 93 -33.89 -13.26 0.47
C GLY A 93 -34.78 -12.75 -0.67
N ASN A 94 -35.35 -11.56 -0.53
CA ASN A 94 -36.11 -10.88 -1.58
C ASN A 94 -35.25 -9.98 -2.48
N TRP A 95 -33.94 -9.83 -2.20
CA TRP A 95 -33.02 -9.06 -3.03
C TRP A 95 -32.65 -9.88 -4.27
N ARG A 96 -33.29 -9.56 -5.40
CA ARG A 96 -33.12 -10.30 -6.65
C ARG A 96 -32.07 -9.69 -7.57
N ALA A 97 -31.28 -10.55 -8.20
CA ALA A 97 -30.31 -10.13 -9.20
C ALA A 97 -31.05 -9.56 -10.43
N PRO A 98 -30.60 -8.41 -10.97
CA PRO A 98 -31.14 -7.92 -12.23
C PRO A 98 -30.69 -8.82 -13.39
N SER A 99 -31.46 -8.82 -14.48
CA SER A 99 -31.14 -9.59 -15.70
C SER A 99 -29.91 -9.06 -16.45
N THR A 100 -29.51 -7.81 -16.18
CA THR A 100 -28.30 -7.22 -16.74
C THR A 100 -27.06 -7.94 -16.21
N ALA A 101 -26.04 -8.12 -17.05
CA ALA A 101 -24.77 -8.70 -16.62
C ALA A 101 -24.11 -7.80 -15.55
N LYS A 102 -23.46 -8.43 -14.56
CA LYS A 102 -22.68 -7.68 -13.56
C LYS A 102 -21.44 -7.04 -14.20
N GLY A 103 -20.99 -5.93 -13.62
CA GLY A 103 -19.76 -5.28 -14.05
C GLY A 103 -18.55 -6.22 -13.93
N THR A 104 -17.61 -6.11 -14.87
CA THR A 104 -16.30 -6.75 -14.82
C THR A 104 -15.22 -5.69 -14.59
N LYS A 105 -14.18 -6.03 -13.82
CA LYS A 105 -13.00 -5.18 -13.63
C LYS A 105 -11.89 -5.70 -14.54
N ALA A 106 -11.24 -4.81 -15.29
CA ALA A 106 -10.15 -5.15 -16.19
C ALA A 106 -8.81 -4.73 -15.56
N PHE A 107 -7.91 -5.69 -15.34
CA PHE A 107 -6.57 -5.49 -14.77
C PHE A 107 -5.46 -5.94 -15.75
N ASP A 108 -5.78 -6.00 -17.03
CA ASP A 108 -4.94 -6.45 -18.13
C ASP A 108 -4.11 -5.33 -18.77
N ALA A 109 -4.31 -4.08 -18.35
CA ALA A 109 -3.48 -2.96 -18.76
C ALA A 109 -2.00 -3.25 -18.48
N ALA A 110 -1.14 -3.01 -19.48
CA ALA A 110 0.28 -3.24 -19.34
C ALA A 110 0.89 -2.34 -18.25
N LEU A 111 1.76 -2.92 -17.43
CA LEU A 111 2.55 -2.15 -16.48
C LEU A 111 3.72 -1.47 -17.20
N PRO A 112 4.07 -0.23 -16.81
CA PRO A 112 5.27 0.41 -17.33
C PRO A 112 6.52 -0.34 -16.87
N GLN A 113 7.54 -0.38 -17.73
CA GLN A 113 8.89 -0.76 -17.28
C GLN A 113 9.48 0.45 -16.56
N THR A 114 9.66 0.33 -15.25
CA THR A 114 10.24 1.39 -14.43
C THR A 114 11.75 1.21 -14.29
N SER A 115 12.46 2.33 -14.23
CA SER A 115 13.86 2.40 -13.82
C SER A 115 14.00 3.40 -12.67
N ALA A 116 15.12 3.27 -11.94
CA ALA A 116 15.43 4.13 -10.80
C ALA A 116 15.44 5.60 -11.22
N ARG A 117 14.51 6.38 -10.68
CA ARG A 117 14.38 7.82 -10.94
C ARG A 117 13.68 8.53 -9.79
N ILE A 118 13.82 9.85 -9.77
CA ILE A 118 13.23 10.72 -8.76
C ILE A 118 12.23 11.67 -9.42
N VAL A 119 11.05 11.79 -8.83
CA VAL A 119 10.05 12.82 -9.14
C VAL A 119 9.94 13.73 -7.91
N LEU A 120 10.55 14.91 -8.00
CA LEU A 120 10.46 15.93 -6.96
C LEU A 120 9.23 16.81 -7.20
N ILE A 121 8.31 16.80 -6.25
CA ILE A 121 7.15 17.69 -6.19
C ILE A 121 7.52 18.86 -5.29
N ASP A 122 7.70 20.03 -5.90
CA ASP A 122 8.08 21.26 -5.21
C ASP A 122 6.93 21.75 -4.33
N ARG A 123 7.21 21.82 -3.04
CA ARG A 123 6.36 22.39 -2.01
C ARG A 123 7.20 23.35 -1.19
N PRO A 124 7.22 24.65 -1.54
CA PRO A 124 8.02 25.66 -0.85
C PRO A 124 7.77 25.69 0.65
N GLN A 125 8.79 26.07 1.42
CA GLN A 125 8.72 26.24 2.88
C GLN A 125 8.38 24.95 3.64
N SER A 126 8.64 23.79 3.04
CA SER A 126 8.48 22.50 3.72
C SER A 126 9.64 22.26 4.70
N PRO A 127 9.40 22.22 6.03
CA PRO A 127 10.47 22.03 7.02
C PRO A 127 11.06 20.61 7.00
N GLN A 128 10.28 19.64 6.51
CA GLN A 128 10.67 18.25 6.28
C GLN A 128 10.34 17.89 4.85
N SER A 129 11.09 16.97 4.28
CA SER A 129 10.74 16.32 3.02
C SER A 129 10.07 14.99 3.31
N LEU A 130 9.18 14.56 2.41
CA LEU A 130 8.68 13.20 2.39
C LEU A 130 9.28 12.47 1.21
N ILE A 131 9.95 11.35 1.47
CA ILE A 131 10.34 10.39 0.45
C ILE A 131 9.28 9.30 0.42
N TYR A 132 8.71 9.08 -0.76
CA TYR A 132 7.71 8.05 -1.03
C TYR A 132 8.16 7.23 -2.24
N GLY A 133 8.71 6.04 -1.98
CA GLY A 133 9.25 5.17 -3.01
C GLY A 133 8.32 4.03 -3.36
N GLY A 134 8.37 3.54 -4.59
CA GLY A 134 7.75 2.24 -4.86
C GLY A 134 8.10 1.59 -6.19
N GLN A 135 7.72 0.33 -6.27
CA GLN A 135 7.79 -0.51 -7.48
C GLN A 135 6.62 -1.49 -7.47
N VAL A 136 6.21 -1.97 -8.65
CA VAL A 136 5.24 -3.06 -8.76
C VAL A 136 5.98 -4.40 -8.74
N LEU A 137 5.60 -5.27 -7.81
CA LEU A 137 6.24 -6.57 -7.65
C LEU A 137 5.70 -7.60 -8.66
N PRO A 138 6.47 -8.66 -8.96
CA PRO A 138 6.00 -9.80 -9.76
C PRO A 138 5.14 -10.77 -8.94
N VAL A 139 4.35 -10.26 -7.99
CA VAL A 139 3.46 -11.05 -7.14
C VAL A 139 2.10 -10.37 -7.00
N SER A 140 1.11 -11.16 -6.61
CA SER A 140 -0.29 -10.81 -6.42
C SER A 140 -0.75 -11.22 -5.02
N GLY A 141 -1.91 -10.73 -4.59
CA GLY A 141 -2.48 -11.09 -3.29
C GLY A 141 -2.96 -12.53 -3.21
N THR A 142 -3.20 -13.16 -4.36
CA THR A 142 -3.55 -14.59 -4.47
C THR A 142 -2.34 -15.51 -4.39
N ASP A 143 -1.12 -14.98 -4.49
CA ASP A 143 0.10 -15.75 -4.22
C ASP A 143 0.33 -15.93 -2.71
N ASP A 144 1.16 -16.90 -2.34
CA ASP A 144 1.61 -17.06 -0.96
C ASP A 144 2.71 -16.05 -0.62
N LEU A 145 2.30 -14.91 -0.05
CA LEU A 145 3.21 -13.82 0.29
C LEU A 145 3.91 -13.99 1.64
N LEU A 146 3.60 -15.04 2.43
CA LEU A 146 4.03 -15.14 3.83
C LEU A 146 5.54 -14.96 3.98
N THR A 147 6.33 -15.74 3.24
CA THR A 147 7.81 -15.68 3.29
C THR A 147 8.34 -14.30 2.91
N LEU A 148 7.80 -13.68 1.86
CA LEU A 148 8.20 -12.35 1.42
C LEU A 148 7.85 -11.28 2.46
N THR A 149 6.65 -11.35 3.05
CA THR A 149 6.23 -10.39 4.08
C THR A 149 7.05 -10.52 5.35
N THR A 150 7.39 -11.73 5.78
CA THR A 150 8.26 -11.98 6.95
C THR A 150 9.70 -11.53 6.66
N ALA A 151 10.23 -11.74 5.45
CA ALA A 151 11.51 -11.17 5.05
C ALA A 151 11.48 -9.64 5.11
N ASN A 152 10.38 -9.02 4.67
CA ASN A 152 10.20 -7.59 4.74
C ASN A 152 10.02 -7.05 6.17
N THR A 153 9.60 -7.87 7.14
CA THR A 153 9.60 -7.47 8.56
C THR A 153 11.00 -7.08 9.03
N VAL A 154 12.03 -7.85 8.61
CA VAL A 154 13.44 -7.53 8.87
C VAL A 154 13.88 -6.27 8.13
N LEU A 155 13.54 -6.16 6.86
CA LEU A 155 14.04 -5.10 6.00
C LEU A 155 13.40 -3.74 6.27
N GLY A 156 12.06 -3.67 6.35
CA GLY A 156 11.37 -2.38 6.39
C GLY A 156 10.03 -2.26 7.11
N ALA A 157 9.35 -3.32 7.51
CA ALA A 157 8.01 -3.18 8.10
C ALA A 157 8.04 -2.84 9.61
N ASP A 158 8.94 -3.51 10.34
CA ASP A 158 9.00 -3.47 11.80
C ASP A 158 9.68 -2.20 12.35
N PHE A 159 9.45 -1.91 13.64
CA PHE A 159 10.16 -0.85 14.34
C PHE A 159 11.68 -1.09 14.37
N LEU A 160 12.12 -2.34 14.56
CA LEU A 160 13.54 -2.71 14.53
C LEU A 160 13.98 -3.14 13.11
N SER A 161 13.25 -2.74 12.07
CA SER A 161 13.65 -3.03 10.70
C SER A 161 14.89 -2.25 10.29
N ARG A 162 15.69 -2.79 9.36
CA ARG A 162 16.99 -2.22 8.98
C ARG A 162 16.90 -0.78 8.50
N ILE A 163 15.96 -0.47 7.61
CA ILE A 163 15.82 0.90 7.09
C ILE A 163 15.37 1.88 8.18
N ASN A 164 14.55 1.42 9.13
CA ASN A 164 14.12 2.26 10.24
C ASN A 164 15.26 2.48 11.24
N ALA A 165 15.96 1.42 11.66
CA ALA A 165 17.12 1.51 12.55
C ALA A 165 18.21 2.43 11.97
N ASP A 166 18.50 2.33 10.67
CA ASP A 166 19.50 3.16 10.01
C ASP A 166 19.09 4.65 10.02
N LEU A 167 17.92 4.99 9.47
CA LEU A 167 17.52 6.39 9.32
C LEU A 167 17.07 7.04 10.63
N ARG A 168 16.45 6.30 11.55
CA ARG A 168 15.92 6.80 12.82
C ARG A 168 16.95 6.73 13.95
N GLU A 169 17.56 5.57 14.17
CA GLU A 169 18.36 5.31 15.37
C GLU A 169 19.83 5.68 15.15
N THR A 170 20.41 5.27 14.02
CA THR A 170 21.82 5.55 13.72
C THR A 170 22.03 6.99 13.26
N LYS A 171 21.17 7.48 12.35
CA LYS A 171 21.35 8.79 11.70
C LYS A 171 20.51 9.92 12.30
N GLY A 172 19.38 9.61 12.92
CA GLY A 172 18.45 10.62 13.45
C GLY A 172 17.80 11.50 12.37
N TRP A 173 17.79 11.08 11.11
CA TRP A 173 17.24 11.86 9.99
C TRP A 173 15.73 11.74 9.87
N SER A 174 15.13 10.72 10.50
CA SER A 174 13.70 10.45 10.51
C SER A 174 13.21 10.09 11.92
N TYR A 175 11.93 10.31 12.19
CA TYR A 175 11.26 9.74 13.37
C TYR A 175 10.73 8.33 13.12
N GLY A 176 10.65 7.90 11.87
CA GLY A 176 10.14 6.60 11.49
C GLY A 176 10.06 6.42 9.99
N VAL A 177 10.60 5.32 9.50
CA VAL A 177 10.59 4.92 8.10
C VAL A 177 9.97 3.54 7.99
N ARG A 178 9.16 3.32 6.95
CA ARG A 178 8.55 2.01 6.70
C ARG A 178 8.64 1.63 5.23
N GLY A 179 8.89 0.36 4.96
CA GLY A 179 8.85 -0.29 3.66
C GLY A 179 7.94 -1.50 3.73
N ASN A 180 6.91 -1.57 2.88
CA ASN A 180 5.88 -2.60 2.98
C ASN A 180 5.50 -3.20 1.63
N VAL A 181 5.32 -4.52 1.62
CA VAL A 181 4.61 -5.23 0.55
C VAL A 181 3.12 -5.02 0.73
N SER A 182 2.52 -4.19 -0.11
CA SER A 182 1.07 -3.95 -0.05
C SER A 182 0.33 -5.06 -0.79
N THR A 183 -0.38 -5.89 -0.05
CA THR A 183 -1.13 -7.01 -0.65
C THR A 183 -2.31 -6.48 -1.46
N LEU A 184 -2.27 -6.63 -2.78
CA LEU A 184 -3.38 -6.29 -3.68
C LEU A 184 -3.74 -7.51 -4.53
N GLN A 185 -5.02 -7.74 -4.78
CA GLN A 185 -5.52 -8.97 -5.42
C GLN A 185 -4.78 -9.35 -6.71
N HIS A 186 -4.49 -8.39 -7.60
CA HIS A 186 -3.90 -8.70 -8.92
C HIS A 186 -2.39 -8.47 -9.02
N ARG A 187 -1.89 -7.33 -8.53
CA ARG A 187 -0.48 -6.94 -8.60
C ARG A 187 -0.17 -6.10 -7.36
N SER A 188 0.77 -6.57 -6.55
CA SER A 188 1.15 -5.94 -5.28
C SER A 188 2.33 -4.99 -5.48
N PRO A 189 2.31 -3.76 -4.92
CA PRO A 189 3.48 -2.90 -4.91
C PRO A 189 4.30 -3.07 -3.62
N TYR A 190 5.58 -2.76 -3.70
CA TYR A 190 6.40 -2.42 -2.54
C TYR A 190 6.42 -0.91 -2.39
N ILE A 191 6.09 -0.41 -1.20
CA ILE A 191 5.98 1.03 -0.92
C ILE A 191 6.87 1.40 0.25
N VAL A 192 7.68 2.44 0.07
CA VAL A 192 8.49 3.08 1.09
C VAL A 192 7.87 4.41 1.47
N ASN A 193 7.75 4.67 2.76
CA ASN A 193 7.34 5.95 3.32
C ASN A 193 8.40 6.38 4.34
N ALA A 194 9.10 7.47 4.03
CA ALA A 194 10.21 7.99 4.81
C ALA A 194 10.11 9.53 4.92
N PRO A 195 9.41 10.08 5.91
CA PRO A 195 9.52 11.49 6.26
C PRO A 195 10.91 11.75 6.86
N VAL A 196 11.65 12.72 6.32
CA VAL A 196 13.03 13.02 6.73
C VAL A 196 13.29 14.52 6.86
N GLN A 197 14.38 14.87 7.55
CA GLN A 197 14.87 16.25 7.58
C GLN A 197 15.20 16.72 6.16
N ALA A 198 14.74 17.93 5.78
CA ALA A 198 14.85 18.41 4.40
C ALA A 198 16.31 18.47 3.89
N ASN A 199 17.26 18.80 4.77
CA ASN A 199 18.70 18.85 4.48
C ASN A 199 19.39 17.47 4.41
N ARG A 200 18.67 16.37 4.63
CA ARG A 200 19.16 14.98 4.57
C ARG A 200 18.44 14.13 3.53
N THR A 201 17.63 14.73 2.66
CA THR A 201 16.77 14.02 1.71
C THR A 201 17.56 13.15 0.73
N GLY A 202 18.60 13.70 0.11
CA GLY A 202 19.42 12.92 -0.85
C GLY A 202 20.15 11.78 -0.16
N GLU A 203 20.78 12.06 0.99
CA GLU A 203 21.48 11.06 1.79
C GLU A 203 20.54 9.95 2.30
N SER A 204 19.30 10.29 2.64
CA SER A 204 18.27 9.31 3.02
C SER A 204 17.92 8.37 1.86
N ILE A 205 17.77 8.86 0.63
CA ILE A 205 17.53 7.99 -0.54
C ILE A 205 18.75 7.10 -0.79
N ALA A 206 19.97 7.64 -0.75
CA ALA A 206 21.19 6.86 -0.90
C ALA A 206 21.29 5.75 0.17
N ALA A 207 20.97 6.08 1.42
CA ALA A 207 20.95 5.12 2.52
C ALA A 207 19.92 4.02 2.29
N LEU A 208 18.70 4.37 1.87
CA LEU A 208 17.66 3.39 1.54
C LEU A 208 18.10 2.45 0.43
N ILE A 209 18.61 2.99 -0.68
CA ILE A 209 19.14 2.20 -1.81
C ILE A 209 20.23 1.25 -1.31
N GLY A 210 21.21 1.74 -0.53
CA GLY A 210 22.29 0.92 0.02
C GLY A 210 21.80 -0.18 0.97
N GLN A 211 20.76 0.08 1.79
CA GLN A 211 20.15 -0.96 2.63
C GLN A 211 19.50 -2.07 1.77
N TYR A 212 18.77 -1.69 0.72
CA TYR A 212 18.18 -2.67 -0.20
C TYR A 212 19.26 -3.48 -0.92
N GLU A 213 20.27 -2.83 -1.48
CA GLU A 213 21.36 -3.50 -2.21
C GLU A 213 22.11 -4.48 -1.32
N ARG A 214 22.54 -4.07 -0.12
CA ARG A 214 23.26 -4.96 0.79
C ARG A 214 22.40 -6.11 1.29
N PHE A 215 21.16 -5.85 1.68
CA PHE A 215 20.24 -6.90 2.13
C PHE A 215 20.03 -7.96 1.05
N LEU A 216 19.85 -7.53 -0.20
CA LEU A 216 19.58 -8.44 -1.31
C LEU A 216 20.83 -9.17 -1.82
N THR A 217 22.05 -8.73 -1.47
CA THR A 217 23.30 -9.30 -2.01
C THR A 217 24.17 -9.96 -0.93
N ALA A 218 24.72 -9.19 0.00
CA ALA A 218 25.79 -9.62 0.89
C ALA A 218 25.29 -9.96 2.30
N ASP A 219 24.35 -9.18 2.83
CA ASP A 219 24.05 -9.22 4.26
C ASP A 219 22.92 -10.20 4.59
N GLY A 220 21.93 -10.35 3.70
CA GLY A 220 20.76 -11.22 3.89
C GLY A 220 20.05 -11.01 5.23
N VAL A 221 19.29 -12.00 5.67
CA VAL A 221 18.70 -12.08 7.01
C VAL A 221 19.67 -12.80 7.95
N THR A 222 20.05 -12.14 9.05
CA THR A 222 20.90 -12.78 10.07
C THR A 222 20.09 -13.75 10.94
N ALA A 223 20.78 -14.68 11.62
CA ALA A 223 20.13 -15.61 12.57
C ALA A 223 19.35 -14.88 13.67
N ALA A 224 19.92 -13.80 14.23
CA ALA A 224 19.27 -13.00 15.28
C ALA A 224 18.03 -12.26 14.76
N GLU A 225 18.09 -11.70 13.54
CA GLU A 225 16.94 -11.04 12.93
C GLU A 225 15.82 -12.03 12.59
N ARG A 226 16.18 -13.22 12.07
CA ARG A 226 15.23 -14.30 11.84
C ARG A 226 14.54 -14.69 13.13
N GLU A 227 15.29 -15.02 14.18
CA GLU A 227 14.74 -15.45 15.46
C GLU A 227 13.80 -14.40 16.04
N ARG A 228 14.24 -13.14 16.09
CA ARG A 228 13.43 -12.02 16.56
C ARG A 228 12.15 -11.86 15.76
N THR A 229 12.24 -11.94 14.43
CA THR A 229 11.09 -11.78 13.53
C THR A 229 10.10 -12.93 13.69
N VAL A 230 10.58 -14.18 13.67
CA VAL A 230 9.76 -15.39 13.84
C VAL A 230 9.05 -15.37 15.20
N LEU A 231 9.76 -15.03 16.28
CA LEU A 231 9.18 -14.91 17.61
C LEU A 231 8.15 -13.77 17.67
N GLY A 232 8.46 -12.61 17.10
CA GLY A 232 7.57 -11.45 17.08
C GLY A 232 6.28 -11.72 16.30
N ASP A 233 6.41 -12.18 15.05
CA ASP A 233 5.29 -12.48 14.18
C ASP A 233 4.41 -13.59 14.78
N THR A 234 5.01 -14.67 15.30
CA THR A 234 4.27 -15.78 15.91
C THR A 234 3.54 -15.35 17.19
N ARG A 235 4.19 -14.59 18.08
CA ARG A 235 3.56 -14.10 19.33
C ARG A 235 2.50 -13.04 19.05
N GLY A 236 2.62 -12.29 17.96
CA GLY A 236 1.63 -11.30 17.52
C GLY A 236 0.35 -11.91 16.94
N LEU A 237 0.35 -13.20 16.58
CA LEU A 237 -0.81 -13.85 15.98
C LEU A 237 -2.02 -13.88 16.93
N SER A 238 -1.82 -14.10 18.23
CA SER A 238 -2.95 -14.15 19.18
C SER A 238 -3.69 -12.80 19.21
N GLY A 239 -2.94 -11.69 19.25
CA GLY A 239 -3.48 -10.33 19.21
C GLY A 239 -4.18 -9.95 17.90
N SER A 240 -3.93 -10.71 16.82
CA SER A 240 -4.44 -10.40 15.49
C SER A 240 -5.88 -10.87 15.27
N TYR A 241 -6.44 -11.68 16.18
CA TYR A 241 -7.76 -12.34 16.01
C TYR A 241 -8.62 -12.36 17.29
N GLU A 242 -8.38 -11.43 18.23
CA GLU A 242 -9.06 -11.41 19.54
C GLU A 242 -10.50 -10.88 19.46
N THR A 243 -10.81 -10.07 18.45
CA THR A 243 -12.13 -9.45 18.26
C THR A 243 -12.90 -10.05 17.10
N SER A 244 -14.23 -10.03 17.19
CA SER A 244 -15.10 -10.48 16.09
C SER A 244 -14.85 -9.73 14.78
N PHE A 245 -14.45 -8.45 14.84
CA PHE A 245 -14.08 -7.67 13.66
C PHE A 245 -12.78 -8.14 13.01
N GLN A 246 -11.78 -8.50 13.80
CA GLN A 246 -10.53 -9.07 13.30
C GLN A 246 -10.76 -10.43 12.64
N VAL A 247 -11.53 -11.31 13.28
CA VAL A 247 -11.92 -12.61 12.71
C VAL A 247 -12.69 -12.42 11.39
N LEU A 248 -13.65 -11.48 11.37
CA LEU A 248 -14.39 -11.15 10.15
C LEU A 248 -13.47 -10.63 9.03
N GLY A 249 -12.49 -9.80 9.38
CA GLY A 249 -11.47 -9.31 8.45
C GLY A 249 -10.59 -10.42 7.87
N ALA A 250 -10.25 -11.42 8.70
CA ALA A 250 -9.51 -12.61 8.30
C ALA A 250 -10.28 -13.46 7.28
N LEU A 251 -11.56 -13.76 7.56
CA LEU A 251 -12.45 -14.50 6.64
C LEU A 251 -12.60 -13.77 5.29
N ARG A 252 -12.84 -12.44 5.34
CA ARG A 252 -12.94 -11.61 4.14
C ARG A 252 -11.65 -11.64 3.33
N SER A 253 -10.50 -11.58 4.00
CA SER A 253 -9.19 -11.63 3.33
C SER A 253 -8.92 -13.00 2.72
N ASN A 254 -9.25 -14.08 3.41
CA ASN A 254 -9.11 -15.43 2.87
C ASN A 254 -9.93 -15.59 1.59
N ALA A 255 -11.19 -15.17 1.61
CA ALA A 255 -12.05 -15.20 0.44
C ALA A 255 -11.59 -14.28 -0.71
N LEU A 256 -11.01 -13.11 -0.40
CA LEU A 256 -10.47 -12.19 -1.40
C LEU A 256 -9.22 -12.74 -2.09
N TYR A 257 -8.38 -13.43 -1.33
CA TYR A 257 -7.06 -13.92 -1.77
C TYR A 257 -7.04 -15.42 -2.08
N GLY A 258 -8.18 -16.11 -2.03
CA GLY A 258 -8.26 -17.55 -2.34
C GLY A 258 -7.54 -18.44 -1.32
N ARG A 259 -7.43 -18.02 -0.07
CA ARG A 259 -6.78 -18.78 1.01
C ARG A 259 -7.76 -19.76 1.65
N PRO A 260 -7.29 -20.89 2.18
CA PRO A 260 -8.16 -21.83 2.90
C PRO A 260 -8.71 -21.20 4.18
N ASP A 261 -9.88 -21.66 4.64
CA ASP A 261 -10.54 -21.11 5.83
C ASP A 261 -9.71 -21.28 7.12
N ASN A 262 -8.87 -22.31 7.17
CA ASN A 262 -7.95 -22.56 8.28
C ASN A 262 -6.58 -21.86 8.14
N TYR A 263 -6.42 -20.93 7.19
CA TYR A 263 -5.13 -20.28 6.89
C TYR A 263 -4.44 -19.75 8.16
N GLN A 264 -5.20 -19.09 9.03
CA GLN A 264 -4.72 -18.48 10.28
C GLN A 264 -4.17 -19.51 11.27
N GLU A 265 -4.78 -20.69 11.34
CA GLU A 265 -4.33 -21.80 12.19
C GLU A 265 -2.97 -22.34 11.73
N THR A 266 -2.69 -22.25 10.42
CA THR A 266 -1.41 -22.73 9.85
C THR A 266 -0.25 -21.73 10.03
N LEU A 267 -0.54 -20.45 10.28
CA LEU A 267 0.45 -19.38 10.24
C LEU A 267 1.61 -19.61 11.21
N ALA A 268 1.32 -19.96 12.46
CA ALA A 268 2.35 -20.15 13.48
C ALA A 268 3.35 -21.24 13.07
N GLY A 269 2.86 -22.39 12.59
CA GLY A 269 3.73 -23.47 12.12
C GLY A 269 4.57 -23.05 10.90
N ARG A 270 3.94 -22.34 9.96
CA ARG A 270 4.61 -21.88 8.73
C ARG A 270 5.68 -20.83 9.01
N ILE A 271 5.41 -19.86 9.88
CA ILE A 271 6.37 -18.82 10.28
C ILE A 271 7.56 -19.43 11.03
N ASN A 272 7.31 -20.32 11.99
CA ASN A 272 8.38 -21.01 12.73
C ASN A 272 9.30 -21.84 11.83
N ALA A 273 8.77 -22.37 10.72
CA ALA A 273 9.53 -23.16 9.77
C ALA A 273 10.39 -22.32 8.81
N LEU A 274 10.16 -21.01 8.67
CA LEU A 274 10.87 -20.15 7.72
C LEU A 274 12.36 -20.08 8.07
N THR A 275 13.23 -20.30 7.08
CA THR A 275 14.68 -20.11 7.21
C THR A 275 15.13 -18.76 6.64
N ALA A 276 16.32 -18.29 7.03
CA ALA A 276 16.89 -17.06 6.52
C ALA A 276 17.09 -17.12 5.00
N GLU A 277 17.52 -18.27 4.48
CA GLU A 277 17.76 -18.48 3.05
C GLU A 277 16.47 -18.36 2.24
N GLN A 278 15.35 -18.87 2.77
CA GLN A 278 14.03 -18.74 2.15
C GLN A 278 13.56 -17.28 2.14
N MET A 279 13.75 -16.56 3.26
CA MET A 279 13.43 -15.14 3.38
C MET A 279 14.24 -14.30 2.38
N ASP A 280 15.54 -14.54 2.30
CA ASP A 280 16.44 -13.86 1.37
C ASP A 280 16.07 -14.14 -0.09
N ALA A 281 15.81 -15.40 -0.42
CA ALA A 281 15.40 -15.79 -1.78
C ALA A 281 14.09 -15.11 -2.19
N ALA A 282 13.10 -15.05 -1.29
CA ALA A 282 11.84 -14.37 -1.55
C ALA A 282 12.04 -12.86 -1.77
N ALA A 283 12.86 -12.20 -0.94
CA ALA A 283 13.17 -10.78 -1.10
C ALA A 283 13.90 -10.49 -2.41
N ARG A 284 14.93 -11.28 -2.75
CA ARG A 284 15.68 -11.18 -4.03
C ARG A 284 14.81 -11.39 -5.26
N ALA A 285 13.87 -12.31 -5.20
CA ALA A 285 12.97 -12.58 -6.32
C ALA A 285 11.97 -11.43 -6.57
N ALA A 286 11.58 -10.72 -5.52
CA ALA A 286 10.53 -9.72 -5.59
C ALA A 286 11.04 -8.28 -5.73
N ILE A 287 12.04 -7.87 -4.94
CA ILE A 287 12.46 -6.48 -4.78
C ILE A 287 13.63 -6.16 -5.71
N LYS A 288 13.48 -5.13 -6.53
CA LYS A 288 14.51 -4.65 -7.45
C LYS A 288 14.88 -3.20 -7.16
N PRO A 289 16.05 -2.91 -6.54
CA PRO A 289 16.45 -1.54 -6.17
C PRO A 289 16.48 -0.59 -7.38
N ASP A 290 16.92 -1.10 -8.53
CA ASP A 290 17.04 -0.39 -9.81
C ASP A 290 15.70 -0.04 -10.48
N SER A 291 14.58 -0.51 -9.93
CA SER A 291 13.23 -0.34 -10.50
C SER A 291 12.37 0.62 -9.67
N PHE A 292 12.91 1.20 -8.58
CA PHE A 292 12.18 2.12 -7.71
C PHE A 292 11.94 3.48 -8.36
N VAL A 293 10.70 3.93 -8.34
CA VAL A 293 10.37 5.34 -8.55
C VAL A 293 10.28 6.02 -7.19
N TRP A 294 11.06 7.07 -6.99
CA TRP A 294 11.07 7.86 -5.76
C TRP A 294 10.32 9.16 -5.97
N VAL A 295 9.15 9.32 -5.34
CA VAL A 295 8.47 10.61 -5.25
C VAL A 295 8.99 11.33 -4.01
N VAL A 296 9.48 12.55 -4.19
CA VAL A 296 9.93 13.41 -3.09
C VAL A 296 9.03 14.61 -3.02
N VAL A 297 8.44 14.90 -1.87
CA VAL A 297 7.67 16.13 -1.65
C VAL A 297 8.42 17.01 -0.67
N GLY A 298 8.83 18.20 -1.09
CA GLY A 298 9.62 19.10 -0.26
C GLY A 298 10.00 20.39 -0.97
N ASP A 299 10.70 21.29 -0.28
CA ASP A 299 11.17 22.54 -0.86
C ASP A 299 12.28 22.26 -1.88
N ALA A 300 12.02 22.50 -3.16
CA ALA A 300 12.95 22.17 -4.22
C ALA A 300 14.28 22.95 -4.10
N SER A 301 14.27 24.16 -3.53
CA SER A 301 15.48 24.96 -3.34
C SER A 301 16.45 24.31 -2.35
N VAL A 302 15.93 23.54 -1.39
CA VAL A 302 16.73 22.81 -0.38
C VAL A 302 17.09 21.41 -0.86
N VAL A 303 16.12 20.72 -1.47
CA VAL A 303 16.19 19.28 -1.70
C VAL A 303 16.84 18.94 -3.04
N LYS A 304 16.53 19.68 -4.11
CA LYS A 304 16.98 19.34 -5.48
C LYS A 304 18.51 19.17 -5.60
N PRO A 305 19.36 20.04 -5.02
CA PRO A 305 20.80 19.88 -5.13
C PRO A 305 21.31 18.55 -4.55
N GLN A 306 20.68 18.04 -3.50
CA GLN A 306 21.01 16.76 -2.89
C GLN A 306 20.58 15.58 -3.78
N LEU A 307 19.45 15.71 -4.47
CA LEU A 307 18.93 14.68 -5.38
C LEU A 307 19.76 14.57 -6.65
N ASP A 308 20.17 15.70 -7.23
CA ASP A 308 21.02 15.73 -8.42
C ASP A 308 22.36 15.02 -8.18
N ALA A 309 22.88 15.07 -6.95
CA ALA A 309 24.12 14.41 -6.55
C ALA A 309 24.04 12.87 -6.51
N LEU A 310 22.83 12.28 -6.57
CA LEU A 310 22.63 10.83 -6.54
C LEU A 310 22.89 10.15 -7.90
N GLY A 311 23.03 10.92 -8.98
CA GLY A 311 23.20 10.37 -10.34
C GLY A 311 21.94 9.69 -10.90
N LEU A 312 20.79 9.82 -10.23
CA LEU A 312 19.50 9.37 -10.74
C LEU A 312 18.84 10.48 -11.57
N PRO A 313 18.06 10.14 -12.62
CA PRO A 313 17.24 11.13 -13.33
C PRO A 313 16.26 11.82 -12.36
N VAL A 314 16.25 13.15 -12.35
CA VAL A 314 15.35 13.96 -11.50
C VAL A 314 14.37 14.74 -12.37
N GLU A 315 13.08 14.47 -12.21
CA GLU A 315 11.97 15.23 -12.78
C GLU A 315 11.38 16.15 -11.71
N VAL A 316 11.22 17.45 -12.00
CA VAL A 316 10.62 18.42 -11.07
C VAL A 316 9.19 18.74 -11.52
N ARG A 317 8.24 18.65 -10.60
CA ARG A 317 6.83 19.02 -10.79
C ARG A 317 6.42 20.04 -9.74
N ALA A 318 5.53 20.96 -10.08
CA ALA A 318 4.88 21.80 -9.08
C ALA A 318 3.87 20.96 -8.29
N ALA A 319 3.71 21.22 -6.99
CA ALA A 319 2.52 20.76 -6.28
C ALA A 319 1.28 21.37 -6.96
N GLU A 320 0.25 20.57 -7.22
CA GLU A 320 -1.04 21.10 -7.67
C GLU A 320 -1.55 22.10 -6.62
N ALA A 321 -1.60 23.39 -6.97
CA ALA A 321 -2.14 24.39 -6.09
C ALA A 321 -3.64 24.09 -5.89
N PRO A 322 -4.16 24.10 -4.64
CA PRO A 322 -5.60 24.06 -4.44
C PRO A 322 -6.20 25.28 -5.14
N LYS A 323 -7.01 25.05 -6.18
CA LYS A 323 -7.77 26.15 -6.79
C LYS A 323 -8.73 26.68 -5.71
N PRO A 324 -8.81 28.00 -5.50
CA PRO A 324 -9.75 28.55 -4.52
C PRO A 324 -11.15 28.04 -4.86
N ALA A 325 -11.84 27.50 -3.85
CA ALA A 325 -13.22 27.11 -3.99
C ALA A 325 -14.04 28.36 -4.33
N GLN A 326 -14.47 28.47 -5.59
CA GLN A 326 -15.54 29.37 -5.99
C GLN A 326 -16.88 28.79 -5.58
#